data_AF-A0A6P6PN25-F1
#
_entry.id   AF-A0A6P6PN25-F1
#
_cell.length_a   1.000
_cell.length_b   1.000
_cell.length_c   1.000
_cell.angle_alpha   90.00
_cell.angle_beta   90.00
_cell.angle_gamma   90.00
#
_symmetry.space_group_name_H-M   'P 1'
#
loop_
_entity.id
_entity.type
_entity.pdbx_description
1 polymer ?
#
loop_
_entity_poly.entity_id
_entity_poly.type
_entity_poly.pdbx_seq_one_letter_code
_entity_poly.pdbx_strand_id
1 'polypeptide(L)'
;MDDIAVNERNADPCTSRGCLWQKYSDGKIYVPYVIANHYSSRELEIIKRGLDSFSQSTCIRFFPRNNERDYISIESRSGCYSYVGRQGNSQTVSLARNGCLYHSTVQHELLHALGFNHEQTRNDRDNHIQVIWENIRDDMKYNFNKINTLNQGTPYDYSSVMQYERYAFSKNGRPTMVPIPNNNAALGTSTQMSQNDIIRINRLYQCCE
;
A
#
# COMPACT_ATOMS: atom_id res chain seq x y z
N MET A 1 6.90 -12.37 -5.88
CA MET A 1 5.62 -12.60 -5.21
C MET A 1 4.89 -11.28 -5.24
N ASP A 2 3.58 -11.29 -5.45
CA ASP A 2 2.75 -10.08 -5.39
C ASP A 2 2.65 -9.59 -3.92
N ASP A 3 2.51 -8.28 -3.74
CA ASP A 3 2.40 -7.58 -2.46
C ASP A 3 0.95 -7.28 -2.05
N ILE A 4 -0.03 -7.57 -2.91
CA ILE A 4 -1.44 -7.60 -2.55
C ILE A 4 -1.90 -9.04 -2.28
N ALA A 5 -2.31 -9.32 -1.05
CA ALA A 5 -2.93 -10.60 -0.72
C ALA A 5 -4.36 -10.68 -1.29
N VAL A 6 -4.63 -11.71 -2.09
CA VAL A 6 -5.96 -12.00 -2.65
C VAL A 6 -6.69 -13.05 -1.81
N ASN A 7 -7.91 -12.72 -1.35
CA ASN A 7 -8.94 -13.73 -1.10
C ASN A 7 -9.72 -13.89 -2.42
N GLU A 8 -10.27 -15.07 -2.75
CA GLU A 8 -10.92 -15.43 -4.05
C GLU A 8 -12.15 -14.59 -4.48
N ARG A 9 -12.14 -13.25 -4.34
CA ARG A 9 -13.22 -12.33 -4.72
C ARG A 9 -12.62 -11.03 -5.26
N ASN A 10 -12.51 -10.98 -6.58
CA ASN A 10 -12.07 -9.88 -7.44
C ASN A 10 -12.15 -8.48 -6.80
N ALA A 11 -11.03 -7.76 -6.89
CA ALA A 11 -10.81 -6.39 -6.45
C ALA A 11 -11.50 -5.38 -7.38
N ASP A 12 -12.66 -4.86 -6.97
CA ASP A 12 -13.25 -3.64 -7.53
C ASP A 12 -14.13 -2.97 -6.46
N PRO A 13 -14.10 -1.64 -6.40
CA PRO A 13 -13.25 -0.90 -5.50
C PRO A 13 -13.64 -1.16 -4.04
N CYS A 14 -12.64 -1.48 -3.22
CA CYS A 14 -12.73 -1.73 -1.79
C CYS A 14 -13.78 -0.83 -1.06
N THR A 15 -13.78 0.46 -1.37
CA THR A 15 -14.70 1.47 -0.82
C THR A 15 -16.19 1.16 -1.06
N SER A 16 -16.55 0.63 -2.22
CA SER A 16 -17.94 0.26 -2.56
C SER A 16 -18.48 -0.89 -1.72
N ARG A 17 -17.59 -1.68 -1.09
CA ARG A 17 -17.93 -2.85 -0.27
C ARG A 17 -17.83 -2.59 1.24
N GLY A 18 -17.59 -1.34 1.64
CA GLY A 18 -17.45 -0.98 3.05
C GLY A 18 -16.15 -1.48 3.70
N CYS A 19 -15.09 -1.67 2.91
CA CYS A 19 -13.80 -2.16 3.40
C CYS A 19 -12.99 -1.12 4.20
N LEU A 20 -13.48 0.11 4.37
CA LEU A 20 -12.71 1.12 5.09
C LEU A 20 -12.68 0.81 6.59
N TRP A 21 -11.60 1.24 7.24
CA TRP A 21 -11.55 1.27 8.70
C TRP A 21 -12.55 2.30 9.24
N GLN A 22 -13.13 2.01 10.40
CA GLN A 22 -14.24 2.81 10.93
C GLN A 22 -13.74 4.15 11.49
N LYS A 23 -14.47 5.22 11.16
CA LYS A 23 -14.27 6.55 11.74
C LYS A 23 -14.98 6.66 13.07
N TYR A 24 -14.25 7.09 14.09
CA TYR A 24 -14.76 7.31 15.43
C TYR A 24 -15.38 8.70 15.54
N SER A 25 -16.13 8.93 16.63
CA SER A 25 -16.87 10.18 16.88
C SER A 25 -15.98 11.42 16.97
N ASP A 26 -14.70 11.25 17.31
CA ASP A 26 -13.69 12.32 17.37
C ASP A 26 -13.08 12.66 15.99
N GLY A 27 -13.57 12.00 14.94
CA GLY A 27 -13.10 12.19 13.57
C GLY A 27 -11.81 11.45 13.23
N LYS A 28 -11.27 10.61 14.13
CA LYS A 28 -10.08 9.80 13.87
C LYS A 28 -10.44 8.38 13.42
N ILE A 29 -9.47 7.73 12.78
CA ILE A 29 -9.57 6.33 12.35
C ILE A 29 -8.61 5.51 13.20
N TYR A 30 -9.14 4.71 14.11
CA TYR A 30 -8.34 3.87 14.98
C TYR A 30 -8.19 2.48 14.36
N VAL A 31 -6.94 2.09 14.05
CA VAL A 31 -6.60 0.80 13.43
C VAL A 31 -5.83 -0.05 14.44
N PRO A 32 -6.46 -1.08 15.03
CA PRO A 32 -5.80 -1.91 16.03
C PRO A 32 -4.75 -2.80 15.37
N TYR A 33 -3.62 -3.02 16.03
CA TYR A 33 -2.58 -3.92 15.55
C TYR A 33 -1.98 -4.79 16.65
N VAL A 34 -1.45 -5.94 16.25
CA VAL A 34 -0.51 -6.75 17.04
C VAL A 34 0.77 -6.93 16.23
N ILE A 35 1.91 -7.07 16.92
CA ILE A 35 3.20 -7.39 16.29
C ILE A 35 3.67 -8.72 16.85
N ALA A 36 3.99 -9.67 15.98
CA ALA A 36 4.51 -10.96 16.38
C ALA A 36 5.85 -10.84 17.14
N ASN A 37 6.10 -11.75 18.08
CA ASN A 37 7.21 -11.65 19.03
C ASN A 37 8.59 -12.02 18.46
N HIS A 38 8.68 -12.42 17.18
CA HIS A 38 9.95 -12.83 16.54
C HIS A 38 10.78 -11.67 15.98
N TYR A 39 10.28 -10.42 16.05
CA TYR A 39 11.04 -9.24 15.64
C TYR A 39 11.99 -8.80 16.75
N SER A 40 13.23 -8.44 16.40
CA SER A 40 14.19 -7.86 17.34
C SER A 40 13.80 -6.42 17.72
N SER A 41 14.38 -5.88 18.79
CA SER A 41 14.10 -4.49 19.23
C SER A 41 14.33 -3.45 18.14
N ARG A 42 15.41 -3.59 17.35
CA ARG A 42 15.70 -2.70 16.22
C ARG A 42 14.67 -2.80 15.10
N GLU A 43 14.19 -4.01 14.82
CA GLU A 43 13.16 -4.26 13.82
C GLU A 43 11.82 -3.66 14.27
N LEU A 44 11.48 -3.80 15.56
CA LEU A 44 10.31 -3.20 16.18
C LEU A 44 10.33 -1.67 16.10
N GLU A 45 11.49 -1.03 16.27
CA GLU A 45 11.63 0.43 16.11
C GLU A 45 11.31 0.90 14.69
N ILE A 46 11.67 0.12 13.66
CA ILE A 46 11.35 0.44 12.27
C ILE A 46 9.84 0.33 12.03
N ILE A 47 9.22 -0.76 12.50
CA ILE A 47 7.77 -0.99 12.37
C ILE A 47 6.99 0.11 13.10
N LYS A 48 7.33 0.39 14.36
CA LYS A 48 6.68 1.43 15.17
C LYS A 48 6.80 2.81 14.53
N ARG A 49 7.99 3.18 14.05
CA ARG A 49 8.17 4.45 13.32
C ARG A 49 7.29 4.54 12.06
N GLY A 50 7.11 3.43 11.34
CA GLY A 50 6.18 3.36 10.22
C GLY A 50 4.74 3.62 10.65
N LEU A 51 4.27 2.92 11.69
CA LEU A 51 2.92 3.10 12.27
C LEU A 51 2.69 4.55 12.76
N ASP A 52 3.64 5.10 13.52
CA ASP A 52 3.54 6.42 14.14
C ASP A 52 3.52 7.55 13.10
N SER A 53 4.19 7.36 11.96
CA SER A 53 4.31 8.37 10.90
C SER A 53 2.97 8.84 10.32
N PHE A 54 1.96 7.96 10.27
CA PHE A 54 0.63 8.31 9.77
C PHE A 54 -0.07 9.36 10.62
N SER A 55 0.18 9.33 11.94
CA SER A 55 -0.50 10.22 12.87
C SER A 55 -0.08 11.70 12.75
N GLN A 56 1.06 11.95 12.11
CA GLN A 56 1.68 13.27 11.96
C GLN A 56 0.99 14.14 10.90
N SER A 57 0.38 13.52 9.89
CA SER A 57 -0.19 14.23 8.74
C SER A 57 -1.58 13.75 8.33
N THR A 58 -2.14 12.76 9.04
CA THR A 58 -3.46 12.19 8.77
C THR A 58 -4.28 11.99 10.04
N CYS A 59 -5.55 11.61 9.90
CA CYS A 59 -6.41 11.18 11.00
C CYS A 59 -6.29 9.70 11.37
N ILE A 60 -5.38 8.93 10.74
CA ILE A 60 -5.14 7.52 11.04
C ILE A 60 -4.34 7.38 12.34
N ARG A 61 -4.77 6.47 13.22
CA ARG A 61 -4.14 6.16 14.50
C ARG A 61 -4.01 4.65 14.64
N PHE A 62 -2.81 4.15 14.40
CA PHE A 62 -2.48 2.76 14.74
C PHE A 62 -2.31 2.63 16.25
N PHE A 63 -2.88 1.60 16.85
CA PHE A 63 -2.75 1.38 18.30
C PHE A 63 -2.67 -0.11 18.65
N PRO A 64 -1.98 -0.48 19.76
CA PRO A 64 -1.93 -1.86 20.22
C PRO A 64 -3.34 -2.38 20.51
N ARG A 65 -3.69 -3.49 19.87
CA ARG A 65 -4.98 -4.16 20.05
C ARG A 65 -5.15 -4.62 21.49
N ASN A 66 -6.36 -4.47 22.01
CA ASN A 66 -6.83 -5.13 23.23
C ASN A 66 -7.78 -6.30 22.87
N ASN A 67 -9.04 -5.99 22.57
CA ASN A 67 -10.10 -6.97 22.30
C ASN A 67 -10.87 -6.68 20.99
N GLU A 68 -10.38 -5.75 20.17
CA GLU A 68 -11.03 -5.37 18.93
C GLU A 68 -11.12 -6.57 18.00
N ARG A 69 -12.29 -6.74 17.38
CA ARG A 69 -12.53 -7.86 16.47
C ARG A 69 -11.65 -7.77 15.22
N ASP A 70 -11.66 -6.60 14.59
CA ASP A 70 -10.96 -6.32 13.34
C ASP A 70 -9.60 -5.68 13.65
N TYR A 71 -8.49 -6.27 13.18
CA TYR A 71 -7.16 -5.77 13.49
C TYR A 71 -6.10 -6.26 12.50
N ILE A 72 -4.98 -5.57 12.46
CA ILE A 72 -3.79 -5.95 11.68
C ILE A 72 -2.88 -6.85 12.52
N SER A 73 -2.50 -8.01 11.99
CA SER A 73 -1.45 -8.88 12.52
C SER A 73 -0.16 -8.69 11.74
N ILE A 74 0.82 -8.01 12.33
CA ILE A 74 2.13 -7.78 11.71
C ILE A 74 3.03 -8.99 11.96
N GLU A 75 3.39 -9.70 10.88
CA GLU A 75 4.08 -10.98 10.94
C GLU A 75 5.22 -11.07 9.91
N SER A 76 6.22 -11.92 10.16
CA SER A 76 7.30 -12.17 9.20
C SER A 76 6.96 -13.43 8.41
N ARG A 77 6.18 -13.28 7.34
CA ARG A 77 5.90 -14.37 6.39
C ARG A 77 6.80 -14.25 5.15
N SER A 78 6.43 -14.88 4.04
CA SER A 78 7.18 -14.81 2.80
C SER A 78 6.89 -13.49 2.08
N GLY A 79 7.86 -12.58 2.06
CA GLY A 79 7.76 -11.29 1.37
C GLY A 79 7.07 -10.18 2.15
N CYS A 80 6.84 -9.08 1.45
CA CYS A 80 6.15 -7.89 1.93
C CYS A 80 4.78 -7.89 1.27
N TYR A 81 3.71 -7.94 2.04
CA TYR A 81 2.37 -7.91 1.48
C TYR A 81 1.31 -7.51 2.50
N SER A 82 0.16 -7.07 2.00
CA SER A 82 -1.04 -6.79 2.80
C SER A 82 -2.30 -7.01 1.98
N TYR A 83 -3.43 -7.11 2.66
CA TYR A 83 -4.74 -7.03 2.00
C TYR A 83 -5.09 -5.56 1.72
N VAL A 84 -5.86 -5.32 0.65
CA VAL A 84 -6.39 -3.98 0.38
C VAL A 84 -7.62 -3.72 1.25
N GLY A 85 -7.47 -2.81 2.22
CA GLY A 85 -8.52 -2.41 3.16
C GLY A 85 -8.79 -3.42 4.28
N ARG A 86 -9.80 -3.11 5.09
CA ARG A 86 -10.29 -3.93 6.20
C ARG A 86 -11.02 -5.17 5.67
N GLN A 87 -10.54 -6.35 6.05
CA GLN A 87 -11.11 -7.65 5.66
C GLN A 87 -12.18 -8.17 6.63
N GLY A 88 -12.14 -7.69 7.88
CA GLY A 88 -12.91 -8.24 9.00
C GLY A 88 -12.14 -9.33 9.73
N ASN A 89 -12.25 -9.35 11.07
CA ASN A 89 -11.39 -10.12 11.97
C ASN A 89 -9.89 -9.78 11.81
N SER A 90 -9.00 -10.72 12.16
CA SER A 90 -7.56 -10.58 11.95
C SER A 90 -7.21 -10.57 10.45
N GLN A 91 -6.36 -9.63 10.02
CA GLN A 91 -5.75 -9.63 8.70
C GLN A 91 -4.24 -9.45 8.79
N THR A 92 -3.48 -10.23 8.01
CA THR A 92 -2.02 -10.18 8.06
C THR A 92 -1.47 -9.01 7.24
N VAL A 93 -0.51 -8.29 7.82
CA VAL A 93 0.50 -7.50 7.11
C VAL A 93 1.81 -8.25 7.26
N SER A 94 2.33 -8.79 6.15
CA SER A 94 3.62 -9.48 6.16
C SER A 94 4.75 -8.47 5.97
N LEU A 95 5.65 -8.42 6.94
CA LEU A 95 6.92 -7.72 6.84
C LEU A 95 8.02 -8.72 7.12
N ALA A 96 8.47 -9.43 6.09
CA ALA A 96 9.58 -10.36 6.22
C ALA A 96 10.81 -9.65 6.83
N ARG A 97 11.40 -10.25 7.88
CA ARG A 97 12.56 -9.69 8.57
C ARG A 97 13.71 -9.37 7.62
N ASN A 98 13.86 -10.18 6.58
CA ASN A 98 14.79 -9.94 5.49
C ASN A 98 14.03 -9.33 4.31
N GLY A 99 14.35 -8.07 3.99
CA GLY A 99 13.89 -7.39 2.77
C GLY A 99 12.68 -6.47 2.91
N CYS A 100 11.92 -6.50 4.01
CA CYS A 100 10.73 -5.64 4.17
C CYS A 100 10.85 -4.57 5.26
N LEU A 101 11.90 -4.60 6.08
CA LEU A 101 12.04 -3.70 7.23
C LEU A 101 12.71 -2.38 6.84
N TYR A 102 12.05 -1.65 5.94
CA TYR A 102 12.37 -0.28 5.55
C TYR A 102 11.18 0.62 5.84
N HIS A 103 11.44 1.90 6.13
CA HIS A 103 10.36 2.83 6.46
C HIS A 103 9.31 2.95 5.35
N SER A 104 9.75 3.07 4.09
CA SER A 104 8.88 3.09 2.91
C SER A 104 8.06 1.81 2.77
N THR A 105 8.68 0.64 2.92
CA THR A 105 7.96 -0.64 2.81
C THR A 105 6.91 -0.80 3.90
N VAL A 106 7.21 -0.43 5.15
CA VAL A 106 6.19 -0.45 6.22
C VAL A 106 5.03 0.47 5.88
N GLN A 107 5.29 1.69 5.39
CA GLN A 107 4.22 2.61 4.97
C GLN A 107 3.41 2.05 3.78
N HIS A 108 4.07 1.41 2.82
CA HIS A 108 3.46 0.78 1.65
C HIS A 108 2.43 -0.28 2.07
N GLU A 109 2.83 -1.23 2.91
CA GLU A 109 1.93 -2.31 3.35
C GLU A 109 0.78 -1.81 4.22
N LEU A 110 1.02 -0.75 5.01
CA LEU A 110 -0.03 -0.10 5.79
C LEU A 110 -1.00 0.69 4.90
N LEU A 111 -0.53 1.31 3.82
CA LEU A 111 -1.39 1.94 2.82
C LEU A 111 -2.30 0.92 2.12
N HIS A 112 -1.77 -0.25 1.76
CA HIS A 112 -2.61 -1.36 1.32
C HIS A 112 -3.68 -1.70 2.36
N ALA A 113 -3.30 -1.90 3.63
CA ALA A 113 -4.25 -2.19 4.71
C ALA A 113 -5.32 -1.09 4.88
N LEU A 114 -5.00 0.16 4.52
CA LEU A 114 -5.92 1.30 4.54
C LEU A 114 -6.81 1.42 3.29
N GLY A 115 -6.60 0.61 2.26
CA GLY A 115 -7.45 0.52 1.08
C GLY A 115 -6.85 1.10 -0.21
N PHE A 116 -5.55 1.36 -0.24
CA PHE A 116 -4.87 1.88 -1.43
C PHE A 116 -4.33 0.75 -2.31
N ASN A 117 -4.58 0.84 -3.61
CA ASN A 117 -3.92 0.01 -4.63
C ASN A 117 -2.66 0.73 -5.13
N HIS A 118 -1.86 0.04 -5.93
CA HIS A 118 -0.67 0.61 -6.52
C HIS A 118 -0.95 1.71 -7.54
N GLU A 119 0.00 2.63 -7.68
CA GLU A 119 -0.12 3.79 -8.56
C GLU A 119 -0.22 3.39 -10.05
N GLN A 120 0.55 2.38 -10.48
CA GLN A 120 0.54 1.91 -11.87
C GLN A 120 -0.77 1.22 -12.30
N THR A 121 -1.66 0.96 -11.36
CA THR A 121 -2.97 0.32 -11.60
C THR A 121 -4.10 1.34 -11.76
N ARG A 122 -3.83 2.65 -11.62
CA ARG A 122 -4.87 3.68 -11.79
C ARG A 122 -5.53 3.60 -13.17
N ASN A 123 -6.81 3.96 -13.22
CA ASN A 123 -7.57 3.99 -14.48
C ASN A 123 -6.98 4.95 -15.55
N ASP A 124 -6.28 6.01 -15.12
CA ASP A 124 -5.65 7.03 -15.95
C ASP A 124 -4.16 6.76 -16.23
N ARG A 125 -3.61 5.64 -15.75
CA ARG A 125 -2.16 5.35 -15.80
C ARG A 125 -1.57 5.38 -17.21
N ASP A 126 -2.35 5.04 -18.25
CA ASP A 126 -1.87 5.03 -19.65
C ASP A 126 -1.52 6.44 -20.17
N ASN A 127 -1.89 7.52 -19.45
CA ASN A 127 -1.46 8.89 -19.73
C ASN A 127 -0.10 9.24 -19.12
N HIS A 128 0.45 8.35 -18.28
CA HIS A 128 1.62 8.61 -17.42
C HIS A 128 2.69 7.53 -17.56
N ILE A 129 2.31 6.28 -17.79
CA ILE A 129 3.26 5.20 -18.05
C ILE A 129 2.82 4.36 -19.25
N GLN A 130 3.80 3.83 -19.95
CA GLN A 130 3.62 2.72 -20.86
C GLN A 130 4.01 1.43 -20.15
N VAL A 131 3.09 0.45 -20.14
CA VAL A 131 3.39 -0.92 -19.68
C VAL A 131 3.88 -1.76 -20.85
N ILE A 132 5.05 -2.38 -20.68
CA ILE A 132 5.72 -3.22 -21.68
C ILE A 132 5.42 -4.68 -21.37
N TRP A 133 4.25 -5.13 -21.82
CA TRP A 133 3.67 -6.44 -21.51
C TRP A 133 4.56 -7.63 -21.89
N GLU A 134 5.35 -7.50 -22.94
CA GLU A 134 6.27 -8.52 -23.42
C GLU A 134 7.45 -8.78 -22.48
N ASN A 135 7.79 -7.81 -21.61
CA ASN A 135 8.87 -7.93 -20.64
C ASN A 135 8.40 -8.48 -19.28
N ILE A 136 7.09 -8.53 -19.03
CA ILE A 136 6.51 -9.00 -17.77
C ILE A 136 6.43 -10.54 -17.78
N ARG A 137 6.74 -11.17 -16.64
CA ARG A 137 6.48 -12.60 -16.43
C ARG A 137 4.98 -12.91 -16.60
N ASP A 138 4.65 -13.97 -17.33
CA ASP A 138 3.25 -14.24 -17.69
C ASP A 138 2.35 -14.48 -16.46
N ASP A 139 2.90 -15.08 -15.39
CA ASP A 139 2.26 -15.30 -14.10
C ASP A 139 2.09 -14.03 -13.25
N MET A 140 2.59 -12.88 -13.70
CA MET A 140 2.58 -11.60 -12.95
C MET A 140 1.91 -10.45 -13.71
N LYS A 141 1.38 -10.70 -14.91
CA LYS A 141 0.73 -9.66 -15.73
C LYS A 141 -0.48 -9.03 -15.03
N TYR A 142 -1.18 -9.78 -14.19
CA TYR A 142 -2.37 -9.27 -13.51
C TYR A 142 -2.06 -8.08 -12.56
N ASN A 143 -0.83 -7.96 -12.06
CA ASN A 143 -0.38 -6.84 -11.22
C ASN A 143 -0.31 -5.48 -11.94
N PHE A 144 -0.41 -5.50 -13.27
CA PHE A 144 -0.40 -4.31 -14.12
C PHE A 144 -1.78 -4.00 -14.71
N ASN A 145 -2.81 -4.79 -14.38
CA ASN A 145 -4.17 -4.52 -14.81
C ASN A 145 -4.67 -3.23 -14.16
N LYS A 146 -5.35 -2.41 -14.96
CA LYS A 146 -5.98 -1.19 -14.44
C LYS A 146 -7.16 -1.56 -13.54
N ILE A 147 -7.31 -0.82 -12.46
CA ILE A 147 -8.42 -0.88 -11.52
C ILE A 147 -9.23 0.40 -11.71
N ASN A 148 -10.56 0.32 -11.59
CA ASN A 148 -11.41 1.51 -11.67
C ASN A 148 -11.30 2.34 -10.38
N THR A 149 -10.23 3.12 -10.29
CA THR A 149 -9.89 3.92 -9.12
C THR A 149 -10.63 5.26 -9.12
N LEU A 150 -11.09 5.70 -7.95
CA LEU A 150 -11.66 7.05 -7.76
C LEU A 150 -10.60 8.16 -7.87
N ASN A 151 -9.30 7.80 -7.86
CA ASN A 151 -8.12 8.67 -7.92
C ASN A 151 -8.03 9.79 -6.87
N GLN A 152 -9.08 9.95 -6.06
CA GLN A 152 -9.28 10.96 -5.03
C GLN A 152 -8.93 12.38 -5.51
N GLY A 153 -9.11 12.69 -6.79
CA GLY A 153 -8.83 14.00 -7.38
C GLY A 153 -7.36 14.45 -7.29
N THR A 154 -6.41 13.52 -7.15
CA THR A 154 -4.96 13.84 -7.21
C THR A 154 -4.38 13.42 -8.56
N PRO A 155 -3.36 14.14 -9.07
CA PRO A 155 -2.61 13.70 -10.25
C PRO A 155 -1.90 12.36 -10.01
N TYR A 156 -1.44 11.76 -11.09
CA TYR A 156 -0.55 10.61 -11.06
C TYR A 156 0.79 11.01 -10.42
N ASP A 157 1.31 10.15 -9.55
CA ASP A 157 2.51 10.43 -8.76
C ASP A 157 3.58 9.34 -8.88
N TYR A 158 4.60 9.60 -9.71
CA TYR A 158 5.75 8.71 -9.87
C TYR A 158 6.56 8.52 -8.57
N SER A 159 6.46 9.44 -7.61
CA SER A 159 7.10 9.34 -6.30
C SER A 159 6.14 8.89 -5.20
N SER A 160 4.93 8.41 -5.54
CA SER A 160 4.12 7.69 -4.59
C SER A 160 4.89 6.48 -4.04
N VAL A 161 4.79 6.22 -2.74
CA VAL A 161 5.34 4.99 -2.16
C VAL A 161 4.62 3.75 -2.72
N MET A 162 3.43 3.92 -3.32
CA MET A 162 2.64 2.88 -3.98
C MET A 162 3.01 2.66 -5.45
N GLN A 163 4.00 3.38 -6.00
CA GLN A 163 4.46 3.20 -7.37
C GLN A 163 5.49 2.05 -7.44
N TYR A 164 5.21 1.04 -8.26
CA TYR A 164 6.21 0.02 -8.57
C TYR A 164 7.45 0.58 -9.25
N GLU A 165 8.58 -0.10 -9.02
CA GLU A 165 9.83 0.15 -9.71
C GLU A 165 9.76 -0.21 -11.21
N ARG A 166 10.65 0.40 -11.99
CA ARG A 166 10.72 0.27 -13.47
C ARG A 166 10.81 -1.17 -13.99
N TYR A 167 11.41 -2.07 -13.22
CA TYR A 167 11.71 -3.45 -13.62
C TYR A 167 10.84 -4.49 -12.91
N ALA A 168 9.80 -4.05 -12.19
CA ALA A 168 8.94 -4.93 -11.42
C ALA A 168 8.46 -6.11 -12.28
N PHE A 169 8.66 -7.33 -11.78
CA PHE A 169 8.28 -8.59 -12.43
C PHE A 169 8.83 -8.81 -13.85
N SER A 170 9.97 -8.21 -14.19
CA SER A 170 10.65 -8.45 -15.46
C SER A 170 11.10 -9.91 -15.60
N LYS A 171 10.87 -10.52 -16.77
CA LYS A 171 11.37 -11.87 -17.09
C LYS A 171 12.70 -11.88 -17.84
N ASN A 172 13.16 -10.72 -18.30
CA ASN A 172 14.32 -10.60 -19.20
C ASN A 172 15.27 -9.45 -18.81
N GLY A 173 15.10 -8.88 -17.61
CA GLY A 173 15.90 -7.75 -17.12
C GLY A 173 15.64 -6.43 -17.83
N ARG A 174 14.64 -6.36 -18.72
CA ARG A 174 14.23 -5.12 -19.40
C ARG A 174 13.10 -4.42 -18.66
N PRO A 175 12.92 -3.10 -18.84
CA PRO A 175 11.85 -2.35 -18.18
C PRO A 175 10.47 -2.93 -18.46
N THR A 176 9.63 -3.01 -17.44
CA THR A 176 8.21 -3.39 -17.56
C THR A 176 7.30 -2.17 -17.58
N MET A 177 7.79 -1.02 -17.10
CA MET A 177 7.11 0.27 -17.15
C MET A 177 8.07 1.37 -17.59
N VAL A 178 7.58 2.29 -18.44
CA VAL A 178 8.32 3.48 -18.87
C VAL A 178 7.46 4.72 -18.65
N PRO A 179 7.93 5.74 -17.91
CA PRO A 179 7.19 6.98 -17.74
C PRO A 179 7.08 7.77 -19.04
N ILE A 180 5.99 8.50 -19.22
CA ILE A 180 5.76 9.41 -20.34
C ILE A 180 5.43 10.83 -19.82
N PRO A 181 5.82 11.88 -20.57
CA PRO A 181 6.63 11.85 -21.80
C PRO A 181 8.14 11.69 -21.53
N ASN A 182 8.59 11.81 -20.28
CA ASN A 182 10.00 11.69 -19.93
C ASN A 182 10.35 10.25 -19.50
N ASN A 183 10.85 9.47 -20.46
CA ASN A 183 11.24 8.07 -20.25
C ASN A 183 12.30 7.86 -19.17
N ASN A 184 13.02 8.90 -18.74
CA ASN A 184 14.06 8.83 -17.72
C ASN A 184 13.58 9.15 -16.30
N ALA A 185 12.30 9.47 -16.10
CA ALA A 185 11.79 9.73 -14.75
C ALA A 185 11.95 8.48 -13.85
N ALA A 186 12.26 8.70 -12.56
CA ALA A 186 12.40 7.62 -11.60
C ALA A 186 11.01 7.03 -11.25
N LEU A 187 10.97 5.73 -11.01
CA LEU A 187 9.77 4.99 -10.57
C LEU A 187 10.14 4.13 -9.36
N GLY A 188 9.32 4.17 -8.32
CA GLY A 188 9.45 3.28 -7.16
C GLY A 188 10.72 3.50 -6.32
N THR A 189 11.26 4.72 -6.31
CA THR A 189 12.48 5.06 -5.55
C THR A 189 12.18 5.79 -4.23
N SER A 190 10.92 5.87 -3.82
CA SER A 190 10.50 6.66 -2.68
C SER A 190 10.89 6.02 -1.34
N THR A 191 11.41 6.84 -0.44
CA THR A 191 11.83 6.42 0.91
C THR A 191 10.76 6.66 1.97
N GLN A 192 9.68 7.37 1.62
CA GLN A 192 8.51 7.64 2.45
C GLN A 192 7.29 8.00 1.59
N MET A 193 6.12 8.08 2.21
CA MET A 193 4.90 8.62 1.60
C MET A 193 5.14 9.99 0.95
N SER A 194 4.61 10.16 -0.26
CA SER A 194 4.52 11.44 -0.96
C SER A 194 3.44 12.33 -0.35
N GLN A 195 3.44 13.61 -0.72
CA GLN A 195 2.35 14.51 -0.36
C GLN A 195 1.00 14.04 -0.95
N ASN A 196 0.99 13.42 -2.13
CA ASN A 196 -0.24 12.91 -2.72
C ASN A 196 -0.76 11.69 -1.96
N ASP A 197 0.12 10.80 -1.48
CA ASP A 197 -0.29 9.67 -0.64
C ASP A 197 -1.04 10.19 0.60
N ILE A 198 -0.50 11.20 1.28
CA ILE A 198 -1.11 11.84 2.44
C ILE A 198 -2.47 12.48 2.09
N ILE A 199 -2.53 13.25 1.00
CA ILE A 199 -3.77 13.89 0.53
C ILE A 199 -4.85 12.82 0.25
N ARG A 200 -4.47 11.71 -0.37
CA ARG A 200 -5.40 10.63 -0.69
C ARG A 200 -5.93 9.93 0.55
N ILE A 201 -5.09 9.69 1.57
CA ILE A 201 -5.56 9.20 2.88
C ILE A 201 -6.58 10.17 3.46
N ASN A 202 -6.25 11.45 3.52
CA ASN A 202 -7.10 12.47 4.13
C ASN A 202 -8.44 12.63 3.39
N ARG A 203 -8.45 12.57 2.06
CA ARG A 203 -9.68 12.60 1.26
C ARG A 203 -10.51 11.34 1.43
N LEU A 204 -9.88 10.16 1.38
CA LEU A 204 -10.56 8.87 1.50
C LEU A 204 -11.26 8.71 2.85
N TYR A 205 -10.57 9.06 3.93
CA TYR A 205 -11.08 8.96 5.30
C TYR A 205 -11.76 10.23 5.80
N GLN A 206 -11.89 11.25 4.94
CA GLN A 206 -12.48 12.54 5.25
C GLN A 206 -11.90 13.11 6.55
N CYS A 207 -10.57 13.11 6.68
CA CYS A 207 -9.92 13.65 7.85
C CYS A 207 -10.29 15.15 7.98
N CYS A 208 -10.84 15.53 9.13
CA CYS A 208 -11.16 16.93 9.39
C CYS A 208 -9.87 17.75 9.44
N GLU A 209 -9.88 18.95 8.85
CA GLU A 209 -8.93 20.00 9.22
C GLU A 209 -9.21 20.49 10.65
#